data_AF-A0A6A1Q7G1-F1
#
_entry.id   AF-A0A6A1Q7G1-F1
#
_cell.length_a   1.000
_cell.length_b   1.000
_cell.length_c   1.000
_cell.angle_alpha   90.00
_cell.angle_beta   90.00
_cell.angle_gamma   90.00
#
_symmetry.space_group_name_H-M   'P 1'
#
loop_
_entity.id
_entity.type
_entity.pdbx_description
1 polymer ?
#
loop_
_entity_poly.entity_id
_entity_poly.type
_entity_poly.pdbx_seq_one_letter_code
_entity_poly.pdbx_strand_id
1 'polypeptide(L)'
;MDLALLWVLLPLVTVAWGQYDDYAYSYQQYHDYSDDGWVNLNRQGFSYQCPHGEVVVAVKSIFNKKEGSDRQWNYACMPTPQSLGEPTECWWEEINRAGMEW
;
A
#
# COMPACT_ATOMS: atom_id res chain seq x y z
N MET A 1 24.94 39.98 -19.11
CA MET A 1 23.94 39.00 -18.66
C MET A 1 22.66 39.77 -18.40
N ASP A 2 21.69 39.64 -19.31
CA ASP A 2 20.43 40.39 -19.25
C ASP A 2 19.63 39.99 -18.01
N LEU A 3 19.44 40.95 -17.09
CA LEU A 3 18.62 40.78 -15.89
C LEU A 3 17.21 40.28 -16.23
N ALA A 4 16.69 40.61 -17.43
CA ALA A 4 15.39 40.17 -17.91
C ALA A 4 15.26 38.63 -18.02
N LEU A 5 16.33 37.91 -18.38
CA LEU A 5 16.31 36.44 -18.49
C LEU A 5 16.19 35.78 -17.12
N LEU A 6 16.79 36.37 -16.08
CA LEU A 6 16.70 35.86 -14.71
C LEU A 6 15.27 35.96 -14.17
N TRP A 7 14.55 37.04 -14.47
CA TRP A 7 13.15 37.23 -14.04
C TRP A 7 12.17 36.25 -14.68
N VAL A 8 12.45 35.75 -15.88
CA VAL A 8 11.59 34.77 -16.57
C VAL A 8 11.89 33.34 -16.10
N LEU A 9 13.14 33.03 -15.74
CA LEU A 9 13.54 31.69 -15.34
C LEU A 9 13.27 31.39 -13.86
N LEU A 10 13.32 32.39 -12.98
CA LEU A 10 13.00 32.25 -11.55
C LEU A 10 11.63 31.60 -11.26
N PRO A 11 10.50 32.05 -11.87
CA PRO A 11 9.20 31.44 -11.60
C PRO A 11 9.11 29.98 -12.12
N LEU A 12 9.75 29.67 -13.24
CA LEU A 12 9.80 28.31 -13.79
C LEU A 12 10.54 27.35 -12.85
N VAL A 13 11.62 27.81 -12.23
CA VAL A 13 12.35 27.02 -11.23
C VAL A 13 11.46 26.81 -9.99
N THR A 14 10.79 27.85 -9.47
CA THR A 14 9.91 27.66 -8.30
C THR A 14 8.75 26.69 -8.55
N VAL A 15 8.16 26.69 -9.74
CA VAL A 15 7.06 25.76 -10.11
C VAL A 15 7.57 24.33 -10.26
N ALA A 16 8.75 24.14 -10.89
CA ALA A 16 9.34 22.82 -11.06
C ALA A 16 9.70 22.14 -9.72
N TRP A 17 10.19 22.92 -8.75
CA TRP A 17 10.55 22.41 -7.42
C TRP A 17 9.30 22.10 -6.59
N GLY A 18 8.29 23.00 -6.59
CA GLY A 18 7.03 22.75 -5.89
C GLY A 18 6.27 21.52 -6.39
N GLN A 19 6.36 21.21 -7.68
CA GLN A 19 5.75 19.98 -8.22
C GLN A 19 6.54 18.73 -7.82
N TYR A 20 7.88 18.80 -7.75
CA TYR A 20 8.72 17.65 -7.38
C TYR A 20 8.56 17.26 -5.90
N ASP A 21 8.45 18.25 -5.01
CA ASP A 21 8.29 18.02 -3.57
C ASP A 21 6.94 17.33 -3.24
N ASP A 22 5.87 17.62 -3.98
CA ASP A 22 4.55 17.00 -3.78
C ASP A 22 4.53 15.50 -4.16
N TYR A 23 5.22 15.11 -5.23
CA TYR A 23 5.40 13.69 -5.58
C TYR A 23 6.30 12.94 -4.59
N ALA A 24 7.33 13.60 -4.06
CA ALA A 24 8.24 13.00 -3.09
C ALA A 24 7.57 12.81 -1.71
N TYR A 25 6.69 13.72 -1.31
CA TYR A 25 5.97 13.65 -0.03
C TYR A 25 4.99 12.46 0.05
N SER A 26 4.33 12.13 -1.07
CA SER A 26 3.37 11.01 -1.11
C SER A 26 4.04 9.63 -0.95
N TYR A 27 5.30 9.49 -1.37
CA TYR A 27 6.04 8.23 -1.27
C TYR A 27 6.62 7.98 0.13
N GLN A 28 6.92 9.04 0.89
CA GLN A 28 7.51 8.93 2.22
C GLN A 28 6.50 8.57 3.33
N GLN A 29 5.20 8.71 3.10
CA GLN A 29 4.19 8.36 4.10
C GLN A 29 3.92 6.85 4.19
N TYR A 30 4.43 6.03 3.26
CA TYR A 30 4.40 4.56 3.37
C TYR A 30 5.48 3.97 4.30
N HIS A 31 6.29 4.81 4.94
CA HIS A 31 7.38 4.39 5.82
C HIS A 31 7.08 4.67 7.30
N ASP A 32 6.13 3.91 7.85
CA ASP A 32 6.25 3.45 9.24
C ASP A 32 5.77 2.00 9.34
N TYR A 33 6.55 1.11 8.71
CA TYR A 33 6.49 -0.32 8.99
C TYR A 33 7.13 -0.55 10.35
N SER A 34 6.43 -0.20 11.44
CA SER A 34 6.85 -0.62 12.76
C SER A 34 7.00 -2.15 12.77
N ASP A 35 8.11 -2.62 13.32
CA ASP A 35 8.55 -4.02 13.28
C ASP A 35 7.67 -4.95 14.16
N ASP A 36 6.60 -4.41 14.75
CA ASP A 36 5.83 -5.01 15.84
C ASP A 36 4.46 -5.59 15.41
N GLY A 37 4.14 -5.59 14.10
CA GLY A 37 2.77 -5.81 13.59
C GLY A 37 2.41 -7.19 13.02
N TRP A 38 3.11 -8.27 13.35
CA TRP A 38 2.78 -9.60 12.82
C TRP A 38 1.40 -10.07 13.30
N VAL A 39 0.54 -10.49 12.38
CA VAL A 39 -0.85 -10.88 12.71
C VAL A 39 -0.96 -12.34 13.17
N ASN A 40 0.11 -13.12 13.05
CA ASN A 40 0.16 -14.52 13.44
C ASN A 40 1.55 -14.95 13.93
N LEU A 41 1.55 -15.98 14.79
CA LEU A 41 2.73 -16.80 15.07
C LEU A 41 2.87 -17.92 14.03
N ASN A 42 4.01 -18.59 14.02
CA ASN A 42 4.18 -19.78 13.18
C ASN A 42 3.22 -20.90 13.58
N ARG A 43 2.79 -21.68 12.58
CA ARG A 43 1.87 -22.81 12.67
C ARG A 43 0.52 -22.47 13.30
N GLN A 44 0.14 -21.20 13.23
CA GLN A 44 -1.11 -20.69 13.73
C GLN A 44 -1.95 -20.19 12.54
N GLY A 45 -3.17 -20.72 12.40
CA GLY A 45 -4.15 -20.14 11.49
C GLY A 45 -4.60 -18.77 11.97
N PHE A 46 -4.85 -17.85 11.04
CA PHE A 46 -5.33 -16.51 11.35
C PHE A 46 -6.40 -16.07 10.36
N SER A 47 -7.21 -15.11 10.78
CA SER A 47 -8.06 -14.31 9.90
C SER A 47 -7.74 -12.85 10.19
N TYR A 48 -7.53 -12.07 9.15
CA TYR A 48 -7.22 -10.65 9.26
C TYR A 48 -8.21 -9.83 8.44
N GLN A 49 -8.75 -8.79 9.07
CA GLN A 49 -9.67 -7.86 8.44
C GLN A 49 -9.21 -6.44 8.80
N CYS A 50 -9.14 -5.56 7.79
CA CYS A 50 -8.90 -4.15 8.03
C CYS A 50 -10.01 -3.53 8.89
N PRO A 51 -9.73 -2.43 9.60
CA PRO A 51 -10.76 -1.61 10.21
C PRO A 51 -11.88 -1.24 9.22
N HIS A 52 -13.07 -0.99 9.75
CA HIS A 52 -14.21 -0.62 8.93
C HIS A 52 -13.92 0.66 8.12
N GLY A 53 -14.19 0.62 6.81
CA GLY A 53 -13.91 1.73 5.89
C GLY A 53 -12.49 1.74 5.32
N GLU A 54 -11.66 0.73 5.63
CA GLU A 54 -10.31 0.57 5.07
C GLU A 54 -10.18 -0.71 4.23
N VAL A 55 -9.19 -0.70 3.34
CA VAL A 55 -8.82 -1.83 2.46
C VAL A 55 -7.35 -2.19 2.60
N VAL A 56 -7.02 -3.46 2.39
CA VAL A 56 -5.63 -3.93 2.38
C VAL A 56 -4.90 -3.31 1.18
N VAL A 57 -3.78 -2.65 1.44
CA VAL A 57 -2.94 -2.02 0.41
C VAL A 57 -1.55 -2.61 0.30
N ALA A 58 -1.10 -3.34 1.33
CA ALA A 58 0.18 -4.02 1.30
C ALA A 58 0.16 -5.32 2.11
N VAL A 59 0.96 -6.29 1.67
CA VAL A 59 1.15 -7.59 2.31
C VAL A 59 2.65 -7.88 2.42
N LYS A 60 3.12 -8.21 3.63
CA LYS A 60 4.50 -8.60 3.94
C LYS A 60 4.50 -9.99 4.57
N SER A 61 5.50 -10.81 4.25
CA SER A 61 5.71 -12.09 4.93
C SER A 61 7.18 -12.41 5.17
N ILE A 62 7.45 -13.17 6.23
CA ILE A 62 8.75 -13.78 6.50
C ILE A 62 8.59 -15.29 6.58
N PHE A 63 9.41 -16.01 5.80
CA PHE A 63 9.47 -17.46 5.80
C PHE A 63 10.47 -17.98 6.83
N ASN A 64 10.11 -19.05 7.54
CA ASN A 64 10.98 -19.72 8.50
C ASN A 64 10.98 -21.25 8.27
N LYS A 65 12.12 -21.76 7.81
CA LYS A 65 12.33 -23.20 7.58
C LYS A 65 12.29 -24.01 8.87
N LYS A 66 12.82 -23.48 9.97
CA LYS A 66 12.92 -24.20 11.26
C LYS A 66 11.53 -24.40 11.88
N GLU A 67 10.63 -23.46 11.67
CA GLU A 67 9.27 -23.49 12.20
C GLU A 67 8.28 -24.27 11.32
N GLY A 68 8.74 -25.35 10.68
CA GLY A 68 7.89 -26.19 9.83
C GLY A 68 7.69 -25.64 8.42
N SER A 69 8.61 -24.81 7.93
CA SER A 69 8.52 -24.17 6.61
C SER A 69 7.26 -23.30 6.47
N ASP A 70 7.03 -22.47 7.47
CA ASP A 70 5.84 -21.63 7.58
C ASP A 70 6.18 -20.13 7.44
N ARG A 71 5.14 -19.29 7.33
CA ARG A 71 5.25 -17.84 7.17
C ARG A 71 4.49 -17.07 8.24
N GLN A 72 5.10 -16.00 8.72
CA GLN A 72 4.40 -14.95 9.45
C GLN A 72 3.98 -13.86 8.48
N TRP A 73 2.83 -13.24 8.75
CA TRP A 73 2.19 -12.27 7.87
C TRP A 73 1.98 -10.94 8.58
N ASN A 74 2.08 -9.86 7.80
CA ASN A 74 1.76 -8.50 8.21
C ASN A 74 1.05 -7.81 7.04
N TYR A 75 0.08 -6.97 7.38
CA TYR A 75 -0.79 -6.30 6.42
C TYR A 75 -0.83 -4.80 6.75
N ALA A 76 -0.98 -3.98 5.71
CA ALA A 76 -1.26 -2.57 5.86
C ALA A 76 -2.64 -2.25 5.27
N CYS A 77 -3.37 -1.39 5.97
CA CYS A 77 -4.69 -0.92 5.59
C CYS A 77 -4.67 0.57 5.31
N MET A 78 -5.52 1.04 4.41
CA MET A 78 -5.75 2.48 4.19
C MET A 78 -7.24 2.74 3.95
N PRO A 79 -7.73 3.96 4.25
CA PRO A 79 -9.10 4.36 3.96
C PRO A 79 -9.46 4.12 2.49
N THR A 80 -10.64 3.53 2.27
CA THR A 80 -11.18 3.28 0.94
C THR A 80 -11.45 4.61 0.24
N PRO A 81 -10.86 4.87 -0.94
CA PRO A 81 -11.18 6.06 -1.71
C PRO A 81 -12.66 6.10 -2.07
N GLN A 82 -13.29 7.28 -2.03
CA GLN A 82 -14.71 7.44 -2.40
C GLN A 82 -14.99 7.03 -3.85
N SER A 83 -13.98 7.03 -4.72
CA SER A 83 -14.08 6.60 -6.11
C SER A 83 -14.02 5.08 -6.32
N LEU A 84 -13.76 4.29 -5.28
CA LEU A 84 -13.54 2.85 -5.41
C LEU A 84 -14.85 2.06 -5.62
N GLY A 85 -16.00 2.72 -5.48
CA GLY A 85 -17.34 2.12 -5.61
C GLY A 85 -17.99 1.80 -4.27
N GLU A 86 -19.12 1.08 -4.32
CA GLU A 86 -19.87 0.68 -3.13
C GLU A 86 -19.33 -0.64 -2.57
N PRO A 87 -19.24 -0.80 -1.22
CA PRO A 87 -18.88 -2.07 -0.61
C PRO A 87 -19.86 -3.18 -1.01
N THR A 88 -19.33 -4.30 -1.48
CA THR A 88 -20.12 -5.52 -1.74
C THR A 88 -19.53 -6.68 -0.97
N GLU A 89 -20.38 -7.58 -0.47
CA GLU A 89 -19.91 -8.85 0.11
C GLU A 89 -19.33 -9.73 -0.99
N CYS A 90 -18.04 -10.06 -0.86
CA CYS A 90 -17.36 -11.00 -1.74
C CYS A 90 -16.99 -12.24 -0.93
N TRP A 91 -17.34 -13.41 -1.45
CA TRP A 91 -16.99 -14.69 -0.85
C TRP A 91 -15.86 -15.31 -1.65
N TRP A 92 -14.81 -15.76 -0.97
CA TRP A 92 -13.87 -16.68 -1.58
C TRP A 92 -14.62 -17.99 -1.82
N GLU A 93 -14.97 -18.30 -3.06
CA GLU A 93 -15.39 -19.66 -3.39
C GLU A 93 -14.19 -20.58 -3.11
N GLU A 94 -14.35 -21.63 -2.31
CA GLU A 94 -13.29 -22.61 -1.97
C GLU A 94 -12.67 -23.28 -3.21
N ILE A 95 -13.18 -23.01 -4.42
CA ILE A 95 -12.69 -23.54 -5.69
C ILE A 95 -12.45 -22.35 -6.65
N ASN A 96 -11.19 -22.09 -6.97
CA ASN A 96 -10.80 -21.24 -8.12
C ASN A 96 -11.45 -21.78 -9.41
N ARG A 97 -12.58 -21.21 -9.84
CA ARG A 97 -13.19 -21.45 -11.16
C ARG A 97 -12.68 -20.51 -12.25
N ALA A 98 -11.62 -19.74 -11.99
CA ALA A 98 -10.98 -18.91 -13.00
C ALA A 98 -10.37 -19.81 -14.10
N GLY A 99 -10.99 -19.81 -15.29
CA GLY A 99 -10.50 -20.52 -16.47
C GLY A 99 -11.37 -21.65 -17.03
N MET A 100 -12.61 -21.85 -16.55
CA MET A 100 -13.56 -22.73 -17.24
C MET A 100 -14.55 -21.89 -18.05
N GLU A 101 -14.37 -21.88 -19.37
CA GLU A 101 -15.31 -21.32 -20.33
C GLU A 101 -16.60 -22.18 -20.38
N TRP A 102 -17.73 -21.51 -20.60
CA TRP A 102 -19.08 -22.07 -20.65
C TRP A 102 -19.31 -23.01 -21.82
#